data_AF-A0AAV9WVE6-F1
#
_entry.id   AF-A0AAV9WVE6-F1
#
_cell.length_a   1.000
_cell.length_b   1.000
_cell.length_c   1.000
_cell.angle_alpha   90.00
_cell.angle_beta   90.00
_cell.angle_gamma   90.00
#
_symmetry.space_group_name_H-M   'P 1'
#
loop_
_entity.id
_entity.type
_entity.pdbx_description
1 polymer ?
#
loop_
_entity_poly.entity_id
_entity_poly.type
_entity_poly.pdbx_seq_one_letter_code
_entity_poly.pdbx_strand_id
1 'polypeptide(L)'
;MLSSTASVLSRRCCQKFIQTPPAALPTRSLFASHFTVAATRNPVAFSSFIVARKMSSQGSTHRKIKVKNPVVELDGDEQTRIIWQMIKDRLIHPYLDIDLKYYDLGIEYRDQTNDQVTIDAAEAIKKYSVGVKCATITPDEARVQEFNLKEMWLSPNGTIRNILGGTVFREPIVIPAIPRLVPGWSKPIIIGRHAHGDQYKAKDYVAREEGTLEMVFTPKSGNPPEKISVFKYENGGGVALTMYNTDESIVGFAHASFKIALDRGYPLYMSTKNTILKKYDGRFKDIFQEVYEKDYKAAFEAKGLWYEHRLIDDMVAQMIKSTGGFVMALKNCKKRTAKLPATMILTMLL
;
A
#
# COMPACT_ATOMS: atom_id res chain seq x y z
N MET A 1 -56.50 31.02 -7.40
CA MET A 1 -56.49 32.35 -6.78
C MET A 1 -55.29 32.43 -5.85
N LEU A 2 -54.41 33.42 -6.08
CA LEU A 2 -53.42 34.02 -5.16
C LEU A 2 -52.36 33.07 -4.54
N SER A 3 -51.06 33.34 -4.50
CA SER A 3 -50.22 34.47 -4.93
C SER A 3 -48.77 34.02 -4.89
N SER A 4 -47.97 34.55 -5.82
CA SER A 4 -46.52 34.46 -5.92
C SER A 4 -45.83 35.30 -4.84
N THR A 5 -44.67 34.85 -4.33
CA THR A 5 -43.49 35.71 -4.09
C THR A 5 -42.21 34.87 -4.05
N ALA A 6 -41.30 35.17 -4.97
CA ALA A 6 -39.91 34.75 -4.98
C ALA A 6 -39.09 35.49 -3.92
N SER A 7 -38.06 34.85 -3.35
CA SER A 7 -36.98 35.55 -2.67
C SER A 7 -35.63 35.12 -3.25
N VAL A 8 -35.01 36.12 -3.88
CA VAL A 8 -33.63 36.16 -4.35
C VAL A 8 -32.77 36.65 -3.19
N LEU A 9 -31.72 35.92 -2.83
CA LEU A 9 -30.58 36.38 -2.03
C LEU A 9 -29.37 35.54 -2.45
N SER A 10 -28.54 36.01 -3.38
CA SER A 10 -27.46 37.01 -3.24
C SER A 10 -26.10 36.30 -3.28
N ARG A 11 -25.60 36.12 -4.51
CA ARG A 11 -24.17 36.08 -4.79
C ARG A 11 -23.63 37.48 -4.54
N ARG A 12 -22.80 37.68 -3.51
CA ARG A 12 -21.76 38.73 -3.40
C ARG A 12 -21.12 38.70 -2.02
N CYS A 13 -19.98 38.03 -1.88
CA CYS A 13 -18.89 38.50 -1.02
C CYS A 13 -17.57 37.85 -1.47
N CYS A 14 -17.17 38.17 -2.69
CA CYS A 14 -15.79 38.12 -3.14
C CYS A 14 -15.44 39.57 -3.51
N GLN A 15 -14.20 39.97 -3.21
CA GLN A 15 -13.65 41.35 -3.29
C GLN A 15 -13.93 42.23 -2.07
N LYS A 16 -13.01 42.15 -1.10
CA LYS A 16 -12.28 43.31 -0.55
C LYS A 16 -11.19 42.77 0.36
N PHE A 17 -9.94 42.88 -0.07
CA PHE A 17 -8.71 43.11 0.71
C PHE A 17 -7.52 42.74 -0.18
N ILE A 18 -7.24 43.60 -1.16
CA ILE A 18 -5.89 43.80 -1.67
C ILE A 18 -5.51 45.21 -1.19
N GLN A 19 -4.24 45.34 -0.79
CA GLN A 19 -3.44 46.57 -0.62
C GLN A 19 -3.01 46.86 0.82
N THR A 20 -1.92 46.20 1.24
CA THR A 20 -0.82 46.86 1.96
C THR A 20 0.50 46.15 1.61
N PRO A 21 1.58 46.90 1.28
CA PRO A 21 2.85 46.34 0.80
C PRO A 21 3.76 45.85 1.94
N PRO A 22 4.71 44.93 1.69
CA PRO A 22 5.68 44.54 2.70
C PRO A 22 6.72 45.66 2.91
N ALA A 23 6.93 46.01 4.17
CA ALA A 23 7.88 47.03 4.62
C ALA A 23 9.33 46.62 4.31
N ALA A 24 10.09 47.58 3.78
CA ALA A 24 11.52 47.49 3.52
C ALA A 24 12.32 47.48 4.83
N LEU A 25 13.26 46.54 4.96
CA LEU A 25 14.31 46.57 5.98
C LEU A 25 15.51 47.37 5.45
N PRO A 26 16.16 48.22 6.28
CA PRO A 26 17.20 49.12 5.82
C PRO A 26 18.53 48.40 5.62
N THR A 27 19.11 48.62 4.44
CA THR A 27 20.52 48.43 4.13
C THR A 27 21.39 49.33 5.01
N ARG A 28 22.34 48.73 5.75
CA ARG A 28 23.49 49.45 6.30
C ARG A 28 24.78 48.88 5.68
N SER A 29 25.25 49.60 4.67
CA SER A 29 26.59 49.53 4.13
C SER A 29 27.55 50.22 5.11
N LEU A 30 28.65 49.56 5.46
CA LEU A 30 29.85 50.20 5.99
C LEU A 30 30.90 50.27 4.88
N PHE A 31 31.25 51.50 4.51
CA PHE A 31 32.44 52.03 3.82
C PHE A 31 33.52 50.99 3.43
N ALA A 32 33.90 50.83 2.16
CA ALA A 32 34.58 51.73 1.20
C ALA A 32 36.10 51.89 1.41
N SER A 33 36.81 51.96 0.26
CA SER A 33 38.25 52.23 0.02
C SER A 33 39.20 51.01 0.13
N HIS A 34 40.07 50.66 -0.83
CA HIS A 34 40.57 51.29 -2.05
C HIS A 34 40.92 50.22 -3.11
N PHE A 35 40.60 50.50 -4.37
CA PHE A 35 41.25 49.89 -5.54
C PHE A 35 42.23 50.92 -6.12
N THR A 36 43.50 50.58 -6.18
CA THR A 36 44.48 51.18 -7.10
C THR A 36 44.89 50.09 -8.09
N VAL A 37 44.47 50.27 -9.34
CA VAL A 37 44.90 49.44 -10.47
C VAL A 37 46.25 49.96 -10.95
N ALA A 38 47.28 49.13 -10.86
CA ALA A 38 48.52 49.30 -11.63
C ALA A 38 48.63 48.13 -12.60
N ALA A 39 48.37 48.41 -13.87
CA ALA A 39 48.56 47.47 -14.97
C ALA A 39 50.05 47.32 -15.26
N THR A 40 50.59 46.11 -15.14
CA THR A 40 51.84 45.71 -15.79
C THR A 40 51.57 44.48 -16.63
N ARG A 41 51.70 44.64 -17.94
CA ARG A 41 51.67 43.58 -18.95
C ARG A 41 52.98 42.79 -18.86
N ASN A 42 52.90 41.46 -18.79
CA ASN A 42 53.93 40.58 -19.33
C ASN A 42 53.27 39.32 -19.92
N PRO A 43 53.65 38.90 -21.14
CA PRO A 43 53.01 37.80 -21.83
C PRO A 43 53.63 36.48 -21.38
N VAL A 44 52.82 35.55 -20.89
CA VAL A 44 53.23 34.14 -20.74
C VAL A 44 52.40 33.32 -21.69
N ALA A 45 53.09 32.65 -22.60
CA ALA A 45 52.54 31.85 -23.68
C ALA A 45 51.57 30.78 -23.17
N PHE A 46 50.36 30.77 -23.73
CA PHE A 46 49.42 29.66 -23.57
C PHE A 46 49.96 28.45 -24.32
N SER A 47 50.56 27.50 -23.59
CA SER A 47 50.68 26.13 -24.09
C SER A 47 49.38 25.40 -23.80
N SER A 48 48.61 25.15 -24.86
CA SER A 48 47.41 24.32 -24.84
C SER A 48 47.79 22.86 -24.55
N PHE A 49 47.82 22.48 -23.27
CA PHE A 49 47.75 21.08 -22.88
C PHE A 49 46.29 20.65 -22.91
N ILE A 50 45.84 20.13 -24.06
CA ILE A 50 44.64 19.30 -24.10
C ILE A 50 45.00 18.01 -23.36
N VAL A 51 44.71 17.98 -22.06
CA VAL A 51 44.61 16.72 -21.32
C VAL A 51 43.32 16.06 -21.78
N ALA A 52 43.41 15.27 -22.85
CA ALA A 52 42.39 14.28 -23.13
C ALA A 52 42.38 13.29 -21.96
N ARG A 53 41.54 13.55 -20.95
CA ARG A 53 41.12 12.50 -20.01
C ARG A 53 40.39 11.45 -20.83
N LYS A 54 41.14 10.48 -21.37
CA LYS A 54 40.59 9.16 -21.62
C LYS A 54 40.07 8.71 -20.25
N MET A 55 38.75 8.77 -20.06
CA MET A 55 38.11 7.91 -19.08
C MET A 55 38.41 6.49 -19.53
N SER A 56 39.54 5.97 -19.06
CA SER A 56 39.76 4.55 -18.95
C SER A 56 38.61 4.05 -18.09
N SER A 57 37.55 3.54 -18.72
CA SER A 57 36.70 2.56 -18.07
C SER A 57 37.62 1.38 -17.79
N GLN A 58 38.33 1.44 -16.67
CA GLN A 58 38.72 0.23 -15.98
C GLN A 58 37.40 -0.47 -15.74
N GLY A 59 37.05 -1.40 -16.62
CA GLY A 59 36.03 -2.39 -16.37
C GLY A 59 36.52 -3.11 -15.14
N SER A 60 36.09 -2.66 -13.97
CA SER A 60 36.16 -3.46 -12.77
C SER A 60 35.42 -4.73 -13.15
N THR A 61 36.13 -5.79 -13.47
CA THR A 61 35.57 -7.13 -13.60
C THR A 61 35.18 -7.58 -12.19
N HIS A 62 34.26 -6.85 -11.56
CA HIS A 62 33.53 -7.35 -10.42
C HIS A 62 32.78 -8.56 -10.96
N ARG A 63 33.19 -9.74 -10.48
CA ARG A 63 32.50 -10.98 -10.79
C ARG A 63 31.07 -10.81 -10.27
N LYS A 64 30.13 -10.60 -11.19
CA LYS A 64 28.71 -10.44 -10.85
C LYS A 64 28.26 -11.65 -10.02
N ILE A 65 27.41 -11.40 -9.03
CA ILE A 65 26.80 -12.45 -8.22
C ILE A 65 25.87 -13.25 -9.14
N LYS A 66 26.14 -14.55 -9.25
CA LYS A 66 25.33 -15.47 -10.06
C LYS A 66 24.04 -15.80 -9.30
N VAL A 67 22.90 -15.42 -9.85
CA VAL A 67 21.59 -15.76 -9.30
C VAL A 67 21.08 -17.01 -10.00
N LYS A 68 20.86 -18.10 -9.23
CA LYS A 68 20.51 -19.41 -9.79
C LYS A 68 19.11 -19.44 -10.40
N ASN A 69 18.14 -18.85 -9.72
CA ASN A 69 16.73 -18.89 -10.12
C ASN A 69 16.31 -17.54 -10.72
N PRO A 70 15.44 -17.53 -11.74
CA PRO A 70 14.94 -16.30 -12.30
C PRO A 70 14.01 -15.56 -11.33
N VAL A 71 13.88 -14.26 -11.55
CA VAL A 71 12.92 -13.39 -10.84
C VAL A 71 11.96 -12.78 -11.85
N VAL A 72 10.67 -12.77 -11.53
CA VAL A 72 9.67 -12.12 -12.39
C VAL A 72 9.74 -10.62 -12.16
N GLU A 73 9.93 -9.85 -13.23
CA GLU A 73 9.94 -8.40 -13.20
C GLU A 73 8.64 -7.89 -13.80
N LEU A 74 7.91 -7.08 -13.03
CA LEU A 74 6.66 -6.47 -13.44
C LEU A 74 6.87 -4.96 -13.50
N ASP A 75 7.03 -4.41 -14.70
CA ASP A 75 7.24 -2.97 -14.90
C ASP A 75 5.95 -2.18 -14.63
N GLY A 76 6.01 -0.85 -14.68
CA GLY A 76 4.90 0.01 -14.29
C GLY A 76 4.84 1.33 -15.02
N ASP A 77 4.31 2.34 -14.35
CA ASP A 77 3.86 3.58 -14.95
C ASP A 77 4.57 4.84 -14.39
N GLU A 78 4.40 5.96 -15.10
CA GLU A 78 4.77 7.32 -14.68
C GLU A 78 6.21 7.45 -14.16
N GLN A 79 6.43 8.24 -13.10
CA GLN A 79 7.75 8.47 -12.49
C GLN A 79 8.37 7.17 -11.96
N THR A 80 7.55 6.22 -11.52
CA THR A 80 8.07 4.96 -10.99
C THR A 80 8.72 4.11 -12.06
N ARG A 81 8.21 4.12 -13.31
CA ARG A 81 8.85 3.42 -14.45
C ARG A 81 10.26 3.95 -14.73
N ILE A 82 10.43 5.27 -14.69
CA ILE A 82 11.75 5.90 -14.90
C ILE A 82 12.73 5.53 -13.78
N ILE A 83 12.28 5.61 -12.53
CA ILE A 83 13.09 5.22 -11.36
C ILE A 83 13.42 3.72 -11.39
N TRP A 84 12.48 2.89 -11.82
CA TRP A 84 12.66 1.44 -11.95
C TRP A 84 13.82 1.09 -12.88
N GLN A 85 13.86 1.72 -14.07
CA GLN A 85 14.96 1.55 -15.00
C GLN A 85 16.30 2.00 -14.41
N MET A 86 16.33 3.17 -13.74
CA MET A 86 17.55 3.65 -13.06
C MET A 86 18.05 2.69 -11.98
N ILE A 87 17.15 2.08 -11.19
CA ILE A 87 17.51 1.08 -10.18
C ILE A 87 18.15 -0.13 -10.85
N LYS A 88 17.54 -0.65 -11.93
CA LYS A 88 18.09 -1.80 -12.67
C LYS A 88 19.49 -1.51 -13.20
N ASP A 89 19.66 -0.39 -13.88
CA ASP A 89 20.91 -0.07 -14.57
C ASP A 89 22.05 0.28 -13.61
N ARG A 90 21.74 0.93 -12.49
CA ARG A 90 22.78 1.44 -11.57
C ARG A 90 23.03 0.53 -10.38
N LEU A 91 22.01 -0.22 -9.93
CA LEU A 91 22.06 -0.95 -8.65
C LEU A 91 21.87 -2.45 -8.80
N ILE A 92 21.35 -2.95 -9.92
CA ILE A 92 21.09 -4.39 -10.12
C ILE A 92 22.07 -4.99 -11.15
N HIS A 93 21.94 -4.62 -12.42
CA HIS A 93 22.72 -5.20 -13.52
C HIS A 93 24.25 -5.07 -13.41
N PRO A 94 24.82 -4.02 -12.78
CA PRO A 94 26.26 -3.95 -12.57
C PRO A 94 26.77 -5.03 -11.60
N TYR A 95 25.93 -5.50 -10.68
CA TYR A 95 26.34 -6.36 -9.56
C TYR A 95 25.79 -7.79 -9.64
N LEU A 96 24.62 -7.98 -10.27
CA LEU A 96 23.94 -9.27 -10.38
C LEU A 96 23.93 -9.77 -11.83
N ASP A 97 24.24 -11.05 -12.00
CA ASP A 97 23.90 -11.81 -13.20
C ASP A 97 22.64 -12.61 -12.89
N ILE A 98 21.51 -12.04 -13.31
CA ILE A 98 20.16 -12.45 -12.92
C ILE A 98 19.28 -12.55 -14.17
N ASP A 99 18.54 -13.64 -14.27
CA ASP A 99 17.51 -13.85 -15.30
C ASP A 99 16.20 -13.20 -14.85
N LEU A 100 15.84 -12.08 -15.48
CA LEU A 100 14.59 -11.38 -15.23
C LEU A 100 13.54 -11.79 -16.27
N LYS A 101 12.43 -12.38 -15.79
CA LYS A 101 11.25 -12.64 -16.63
C LYS A 101 10.41 -11.39 -16.66
N TYR A 102 10.60 -10.59 -17.70
CA TYR A 102 10.00 -9.27 -17.84
C TYR A 102 8.54 -9.33 -18.33
N TYR A 103 7.68 -8.58 -17.64
CA TYR A 103 6.28 -8.34 -18.00
C TYR A 103 5.99 -6.84 -17.85
N ASP A 104 5.54 -6.20 -18.92
CA ASP A 104 5.21 -4.78 -18.89
C ASP A 104 3.78 -4.60 -18.36
N LEU A 105 3.62 -4.09 -17.14
CA LEU A 105 2.29 -3.73 -16.63
C LEU A 105 1.96 -2.24 -16.78
N GLY A 106 2.69 -1.54 -17.65
CA GLY A 106 2.33 -0.19 -18.09
C GLY A 106 0.89 -0.17 -18.64
N ILE A 107 0.15 0.90 -18.35
CA ILE A 107 -1.28 0.99 -18.67
C ILE A 107 -1.57 0.78 -20.16
N GLU A 108 -0.70 1.29 -21.04
CA GLU A 108 -0.84 1.14 -22.49
C GLU A 108 -0.67 -0.32 -22.94
N TYR A 109 0.31 -1.05 -22.39
CA TYR A 109 0.52 -2.46 -22.76
C TYR A 109 -0.53 -3.38 -22.13
N ARG A 110 -1.02 -3.05 -20.93
CA ARG A 110 -2.21 -3.71 -20.37
C ARG A 110 -3.42 -3.51 -21.26
N ASP A 111 -3.67 -2.29 -21.74
CA ASP A 111 -4.79 -2.03 -22.64
C ASP A 111 -4.63 -2.78 -23.98
N GLN A 112 -3.43 -2.79 -24.57
CA GLN A 112 -3.12 -3.53 -25.80
C GLN A 112 -3.43 -5.04 -25.66
N THR A 113 -3.08 -5.63 -24.51
CA THR A 113 -3.24 -7.07 -24.24
C THR A 113 -4.57 -7.44 -23.58
N ASN A 114 -5.51 -6.50 -23.47
CA ASN A 114 -6.77 -6.68 -22.73
C ASN A 114 -6.55 -7.20 -21.30
N ASP A 115 -5.55 -6.64 -20.62
CA ASP A 115 -5.05 -6.97 -19.27
C ASP A 115 -4.52 -8.42 -19.10
N GLN A 116 -4.36 -9.19 -20.18
CA GLN A 116 -3.83 -10.56 -20.13
C GLN A 116 -2.40 -10.60 -19.56
N VAL A 117 -1.57 -9.60 -19.86
CA VAL A 117 -0.19 -9.51 -19.33
C VAL A 117 -0.15 -9.52 -17.79
N THR A 118 -1.18 -8.97 -17.13
CA THR A 118 -1.29 -8.97 -15.66
C THR A 118 -1.51 -10.38 -15.11
N ILE A 119 -2.31 -11.19 -15.81
CA ILE A 119 -2.59 -12.59 -15.45
C ILE A 119 -1.33 -13.44 -15.70
N ASP A 120 -0.70 -13.27 -16.86
CA ASP A 120 0.51 -14.00 -17.25
C ASP A 120 1.66 -13.74 -16.26
N ALA A 121 1.82 -12.48 -15.83
CA ALA A 121 2.80 -12.12 -14.81
C ALA A 121 2.53 -12.81 -13.46
N ALA A 122 1.26 -12.94 -13.06
CA ALA A 122 0.90 -13.64 -11.82
C ALA A 122 1.17 -15.15 -11.91
N GLU A 123 0.86 -15.80 -13.03
CA GLU A 123 1.19 -17.21 -13.26
C GLU A 123 2.71 -17.44 -13.35
N ALA A 124 3.45 -16.50 -13.93
CA ALA A 124 4.91 -16.52 -13.91
C ALA A 124 5.46 -16.46 -12.47
N ILE A 125 4.87 -15.63 -11.60
CA ILE A 125 5.27 -15.59 -10.18
C ILE A 125 5.00 -16.95 -9.52
N LYS A 126 3.88 -17.62 -9.81
CA LYS A 126 3.62 -18.98 -9.29
C LYS A 126 4.69 -19.97 -9.75
N LYS A 127 5.10 -19.88 -11.02
CA LYS A 127 6.14 -20.73 -11.61
C LYS A 127 7.53 -20.48 -11.03
N TYR A 128 7.93 -19.23 -10.84
CA TYR A 128 9.30 -18.84 -10.46
C TYR A 128 9.42 -18.39 -8.99
N SER A 129 8.33 -18.44 -8.23
CA SER A 129 8.20 -18.12 -6.79
C SER A 129 8.44 -16.67 -6.37
N VAL A 130 9.24 -15.89 -7.10
CA VAL A 130 9.62 -14.51 -6.71
C VAL A 130 9.24 -13.52 -7.81
N GLY A 131 8.53 -12.46 -7.42
CA GLY A 131 8.21 -11.33 -8.29
C GLY A 131 8.58 -9.99 -7.64
N VAL A 132 9.10 -9.07 -8.45
CA VAL A 132 9.37 -7.68 -8.09
C VAL A 132 8.54 -6.77 -8.99
N LYS A 133 7.81 -5.83 -8.40
CA LYS A 133 6.77 -5.07 -9.11
C LYS A 133 6.93 -3.55 -8.92
N CYS A 134 6.92 -2.82 -10.03
CA CYS A 134 6.82 -1.37 -10.08
C CYS A 134 5.37 -0.90 -9.85
N ALA A 135 5.18 0.35 -9.42
CA ALA A 135 3.84 0.91 -9.23
C ALA A 135 3.14 1.10 -10.58
N THR A 136 1.83 0.85 -10.60
CA THR A 136 1.00 0.83 -11.81
C THR A 136 -0.25 1.66 -11.61
N ILE A 137 -0.71 2.33 -12.66
CA ILE A 137 -1.98 3.06 -12.70
C ILE A 137 -3.12 2.05 -12.51
N THR A 138 -4.14 2.44 -11.74
CA THR A 138 -5.46 1.79 -11.78
C THR A 138 -6.39 2.84 -12.35
N PRO A 139 -6.88 2.68 -13.59
CA PRO A 139 -7.59 3.75 -14.28
C PRO A 139 -8.93 4.06 -13.61
N ASP A 140 -9.24 5.35 -13.52
CA ASP A 140 -10.57 5.89 -13.30
C ASP A 140 -11.07 6.53 -14.60
N GLU A 141 -12.24 7.20 -14.58
CA GLU A 141 -12.84 7.82 -15.76
C GLU A 141 -11.89 8.84 -16.43
N ALA A 142 -11.11 9.58 -15.63
CA ALA A 142 -10.15 10.55 -16.15
C ALA A 142 -8.98 9.86 -16.85
N ARG A 143 -8.44 8.78 -16.26
CA ARG A 143 -7.36 8.01 -16.87
C ARG A 143 -7.80 7.25 -18.13
N VAL A 144 -9.06 6.80 -18.20
CA VAL A 144 -9.62 6.21 -19.44
C VAL A 144 -9.58 7.22 -20.57
N GLN A 145 -9.94 8.48 -20.31
CA GLN A 145 -9.87 9.55 -21.32
C GLN A 145 -8.44 9.95 -21.67
N GLU A 146 -7.57 10.10 -20.66
CA GLU A 146 -6.16 10.51 -20.85
C GLU A 146 -5.38 9.56 -21.75
N PHE A 147 -5.54 8.24 -21.54
CA PHE A 147 -4.82 7.22 -22.28
C PHE A 147 -5.63 6.58 -23.41
N ASN A 148 -6.86 7.05 -23.65
CA ASN A 148 -7.80 6.50 -24.64
C ASN A 148 -7.96 4.96 -24.50
N LEU A 149 -8.25 4.52 -23.27
CA LEU A 149 -8.33 3.09 -22.93
C LEU A 149 -9.62 2.46 -23.47
N LYS A 150 -9.56 1.18 -23.84
CA LYS A 150 -10.72 0.39 -24.28
C LYS A 150 -11.78 0.28 -23.18
N GLU A 151 -11.32 0.11 -21.94
CA GLU A 151 -12.18 0.00 -20.76
C GLU A 151 -11.45 0.41 -19.47
N MET A 152 -12.21 0.51 -18.38
CA MET A 152 -11.67 0.79 -17.05
C MET A 152 -11.10 -0.49 -16.43
N TRP A 153 -9.85 -0.82 -16.80
CA TRP A 153 -9.16 -2.02 -16.32
C TRP A 153 -9.08 -2.12 -14.80
N LEU A 154 -9.20 -3.35 -14.29
CA LEU A 154 -9.04 -3.63 -12.87
C LEU A 154 -7.61 -3.32 -12.37
N SER A 155 -7.48 -3.16 -11.05
CA SER A 155 -6.16 -2.91 -10.46
C SER A 155 -5.25 -4.13 -10.62
N PRO A 156 -4.05 -4.01 -11.21
CA PRO A 156 -3.12 -5.14 -11.34
C PRO A 156 -2.75 -5.76 -10.00
N ASN A 157 -2.64 -4.93 -8.97
CA ASN A 157 -2.37 -5.39 -7.60
C ASN A 157 -3.52 -6.24 -7.04
N GLY A 158 -4.77 -6.01 -7.47
CA GLY A 158 -5.92 -6.82 -7.09
C GLY A 158 -5.91 -8.17 -7.81
N THR A 159 -5.72 -8.15 -9.13
CA THR A 159 -5.63 -9.34 -9.98
C THR A 159 -4.53 -10.28 -9.52
N ILE A 160 -3.30 -9.79 -9.34
CA ILE A 160 -2.15 -10.59 -8.88
C ILE A 160 -2.43 -11.21 -7.50
N ARG A 161 -2.99 -10.45 -6.55
CA ARG A 161 -3.32 -10.98 -5.21
C ARG A 161 -4.43 -12.02 -5.24
N ASN A 162 -5.40 -11.87 -6.14
CA ASN A 162 -6.47 -12.85 -6.28
C ASN A 162 -5.94 -14.19 -6.84
N ILE A 163 -4.95 -14.13 -7.74
CA ILE A 163 -4.33 -15.32 -8.35
C ILE A 163 -3.33 -15.98 -7.38
N LEU A 164 -2.50 -15.19 -6.69
CA LEU A 164 -1.46 -15.71 -5.78
C LEU A 164 -2.01 -16.08 -4.40
N GLY A 165 -3.07 -15.39 -3.94
CA GLY A 165 -3.51 -15.43 -2.56
C GLY A 165 -2.49 -14.81 -1.58
N GLY A 166 -2.67 -15.11 -0.29
CA GLY A 166 -1.69 -14.81 0.75
C GLY A 166 -1.89 -13.50 1.52
N THR A 167 -0.80 -13.04 2.13
CA THR A 167 -0.77 -11.95 3.13
C THR A 167 0.20 -10.88 2.67
N VAL A 168 -0.22 -9.61 2.75
CA VAL A 168 0.63 -8.48 2.39
C VAL A 168 1.22 -7.87 3.65
N PHE A 169 2.52 -8.04 3.86
CA PHE A 169 3.24 -7.39 4.94
C PHE A 169 3.74 -6.01 4.51
N ARG A 170 3.62 -5.04 5.42
CA ARG A 170 4.09 -3.67 5.24
C ARG A 170 4.90 -3.27 6.46
N GLU A 171 6.13 -2.86 6.20
CA GLU A 171 7.08 -2.46 7.22
C GLU A 171 7.65 -1.09 6.84
N PRO A 172 7.72 -0.14 7.78
CA PRO A 172 8.37 1.15 7.53
C PRO A 172 9.90 0.98 7.51
N ILE A 173 10.56 1.68 6.59
CA ILE A 173 12.01 1.87 6.63
C ILE A 173 12.30 3.00 7.63
N VAL A 174 12.88 2.67 8.78
CA VAL A 174 13.15 3.65 9.84
C VAL A 174 14.49 4.32 9.58
N ILE A 175 14.46 5.64 9.37
CA ILE A 175 15.65 6.48 9.21
C ILE A 175 15.79 7.35 10.46
N PRO A 176 16.86 7.23 11.27
CA PRO A 176 17.00 7.96 12.53
C PRO A 176 16.85 9.48 12.41
N ALA A 177 17.28 10.05 11.29
CA ALA A 177 17.20 11.49 11.02
C ALA A 177 15.79 12.00 10.66
N ILE A 178 14.84 11.10 10.34
CA ILE A 178 13.48 11.50 9.99
C ILE A 178 12.57 11.35 11.22
N PRO A 179 12.02 12.47 11.76
CA PRO A 179 11.10 12.41 12.89
C PRO A 179 9.80 11.69 12.51
N ARG A 180 9.21 11.01 13.48
CA ARG A 180 7.98 10.22 13.30
C ARG A 180 6.79 10.96 13.88
N LEU A 181 5.60 10.69 13.32
CA LEU A 181 4.36 11.29 13.78
C LEU A 181 4.04 10.93 15.24
N VAL A 182 4.27 9.68 15.61
CA VAL A 182 4.23 9.22 17.00
C VAL A 182 5.69 9.09 17.47
N PRO A 183 6.20 10.02 18.29
CA PRO A 183 7.62 10.06 18.66
C PRO A 183 8.10 8.79 19.36
N GLY A 184 7.21 8.14 20.13
CA GLY A 184 7.51 6.93 20.89
C GLY A 184 7.83 5.69 20.05
N TRP A 185 7.44 5.64 18.78
CA TRP A 185 7.71 4.50 17.89
C TRP A 185 9.18 4.44 17.49
N SER A 186 10.02 3.87 18.33
CA SER A 186 11.45 3.68 18.07
C SER A 186 11.75 2.43 17.24
N LYS A 187 10.83 1.45 17.24
CA LYS A 187 10.93 0.21 16.46
C LYS A 187 9.84 0.16 15.37
N PRO A 188 10.07 -0.55 14.24
CA PRO A 188 9.07 -0.68 13.19
C PRO A 188 7.85 -1.47 13.68
N ILE A 189 6.68 -1.14 13.14
CA ILE A 189 5.45 -1.92 13.30
C ILE A 189 5.15 -2.55 11.95
N ILE A 190 5.08 -3.87 11.90
CA ILE A 190 4.86 -4.62 10.66
C ILE A 190 3.37 -4.94 10.57
N ILE A 191 2.70 -4.43 9.54
CA ILE A 191 1.28 -4.72 9.30
C ILE A 191 1.16 -5.88 8.32
N GLY A 192 0.66 -7.02 8.81
CA GLY A 192 0.25 -8.15 7.98
C GLY A 192 -1.23 -8.03 7.60
N ARG A 193 -1.52 -7.64 6.36
CA ARG A 193 -2.90 -7.55 5.85
C ARG A 193 -3.32 -8.85 5.18
N HIS A 194 -4.42 -9.44 5.65
CA HIS A 194 -5.09 -10.55 4.95
C HIS A 194 -5.60 -10.05 3.60
N ALA A 195 -5.13 -10.62 2.49
CA ALA A 195 -5.44 -10.11 1.15
C ALA A 195 -6.53 -10.92 0.44
N HIS A 196 -7.52 -11.43 1.19
CA HIS A 196 -8.58 -12.29 0.68
C HIS A 196 -9.95 -11.94 1.30
N GLY A 197 -11.03 -12.19 0.54
CA GLY A 197 -12.40 -12.09 1.04
C GLY A 197 -12.81 -10.72 1.57
N ASP A 198 -13.71 -10.74 2.54
CA ASP A 198 -14.29 -9.59 3.24
C ASP A 198 -14.83 -8.54 2.24
N GLN A 199 -14.69 -7.25 2.57
CA GLN A 199 -15.22 -6.13 1.77
C GLN A 199 -14.70 -6.08 0.33
N TYR A 200 -13.58 -6.74 0.02
CA TYR A 200 -12.95 -6.70 -1.31
C TYR A 200 -13.55 -7.71 -2.29
N LYS A 201 -14.30 -8.70 -1.79
CA LYS A 201 -15.06 -9.66 -2.60
C LYS A 201 -16.53 -9.68 -2.18
N ALA A 202 -17.00 -8.60 -1.59
CA ALA A 202 -18.38 -8.46 -1.17
C ALA A 202 -19.30 -8.19 -2.36
N LYS A 203 -20.58 -8.51 -2.20
CA LYS A 203 -21.67 -8.10 -3.09
C LYS A 203 -22.57 -7.15 -2.33
N ASP A 204 -22.85 -6.01 -2.93
CA ASP A 204 -23.72 -4.98 -2.41
C ASP A 204 -25.01 -4.89 -3.22
N TYR A 205 -26.05 -4.38 -2.57
CA TYR A 205 -27.38 -4.26 -3.14
C TYR A 205 -28.07 -3.00 -2.61
N VAL A 206 -28.78 -2.29 -3.49
CA VAL A 206 -29.63 -1.15 -3.12
C VAL A 206 -31.08 -1.62 -3.16
N ALA A 207 -31.69 -1.77 -1.99
CA ALA A 207 -33.13 -1.98 -1.87
C ALA A 207 -33.85 -0.65 -2.17
N ARG A 208 -34.78 -0.65 -3.12
CA ARG A 208 -35.47 0.58 -3.55
C ARG A 208 -36.83 0.79 -2.89
N GLU A 209 -37.34 -0.23 -2.22
CA GLU A 209 -38.65 -0.27 -1.59
C GLU A 209 -38.58 -1.12 -0.31
N GLU A 210 -39.69 -1.16 0.42
CA GLU A 210 -39.88 -2.00 1.60
C GLU A 210 -39.73 -3.48 1.25
N GLY A 211 -39.22 -4.29 2.18
CA GLY A 211 -38.99 -5.71 1.94
C GLY A 211 -38.13 -6.39 2.99
N THR A 212 -38.04 -7.72 2.92
CA THR A 212 -37.22 -8.51 3.83
C THR A 212 -35.89 -8.87 3.18
N LEU A 213 -34.79 -8.59 3.88
CA LEU A 213 -33.45 -9.04 3.53
C LEU A 213 -33.12 -10.33 4.28
N GLU A 214 -32.88 -11.40 3.53
CA GLU A 214 -32.46 -12.69 4.05
C GLU A 214 -31.11 -13.10 3.44
N MET A 215 -30.30 -13.83 4.21
CA MET A 215 -29.12 -14.54 3.74
C MET A 215 -29.47 -16.01 3.60
N VAL A 216 -29.21 -16.60 2.43
CA VAL A 216 -29.51 -18.01 2.15
C VAL A 216 -28.22 -18.77 1.86
N PHE A 217 -27.96 -19.84 2.62
CA PHE A 217 -26.87 -20.77 2.36
C PHE A 217 -27.44 -22.11 1.88
N THR A 218 -27.00 -22.61 0.73
CA THR A 218 -27.45 -23.89 0.17
C THR A 218 -26.33 -24.92 0.29
N PRO A 219 -26.43 -25.88 1.22
CA PRO A 219 -25.40 -26.89 1.40
C PRO A 219 -25.29 -27.82 0.19
N LYS A 220 -24.06 -28.14 -0.24
CA LYS A 220 -23.82 -29.13 -1.30
C LYS A 220 -24.25 -30.56 -0.89
N SER A 221 -24.37 -30.83 0.40
CA SER A 221 -24.80 -32.13 0.94
C SER A 221 -26.25 -32.50 0.59
N GLY A 222 -27.02 -31.58 0.00
CA GLY A 222 -28.46 -31.77 -0.27
C GLY A 222 -29.36 -31.49 0.93
N ASN A 223 -28.80 -31.04 2.06
CA ASN A 223 -29.59 -30.53 3.18
C ASN A 223 -30.41 -29.29 2.76
N PRO A 224 -31.57 -29.03 3.39
CA PRO A 224 -32.37 -27.86 3.09
C PRO A 224 -31.57 -26.55 3.18
N PRO A 225 -31.84 -25.55 2.31
CA PRO A 225 -31.20 -24.24 2.41
C PRO A 225 -31.43 -23.60 3.78
N GLU A 226 -30.37 -23.11 4.40
CA GLU A 226 -30.41 -22.35 5.64
C GLU A 226 -30.76 -20.90 5.31
N LYS A 227 -31.87 -20.40 5.87
CA LYS A 227 -32.29 -19.00 5.74
C LYS A 227 -32.05 -18.26 7.04
N ILE A 228 -31.36 -17.12 6.95
CA ILE A 228 -31.04 -16.25 8.08
C ILE A 228 -31.62 -14.87 7.78
N SER A 229 -32.63 -14.47 8.55
CA SER A 229 -33.19 -13.12 8.45
C SER A 229 -32.15 -12.09 8.91
N VAL A 230 -31.92 -11.08 8.07
CA VAL A 230 -30.93 -10.02 8.33
C VAL A 230 -31.63 -8.76 8.81
N PHE A 231 -32.59 -8.27 8.04
CA PHE A 231 -33.31 -7.03 8.33
C PHE A 231 -34.63 -6.97 7.56
N LYS A 232 -35.61 -6.22 8.07
CA LYS A 232 -36.85 -5.89 7.36
C LYS A 232 -36.90 -4.38 7.13
N TYR A 233 -36.89 -3.98 5.87
CA TYR A 233 -37.08 -2.60 5.44
C TYR A 233 -38.56 -2.25 5.53
N GLU A 234 -38.94 -1.44 6.52
CA GLU A 234 -40.34 -1.06 6.79
C GLU A 234 -40.66 0.39 6.41
N ASN A 235 -39.65 1.23 6.15
CA ASN A 235 -39.83 2.67 5.88
C ASN A 235 -39.05 3.08 4.62
N GLY A 236 -39.40 2.45 3.49
CA GLY A 236 -38.69 2.61 2.22
C GLY A 236 -37.45 1.73 2.08
N GLY A 237 -36.62 2.05 1.09
CA GLY A 237 -35.44 1.26 0.72
C GLY A 237 -34.23 1.41 1.64
N GLY A 238 -33.08 0.91 1.18
CA GLY A 238 -31.81 0.96 1.91
C GLY A 238 -30.67 0.29 1.14
N VAL A 239 -29.62 -0.08 1.85
CA VAL A 239 -28.48 -0.79 1.27
C VAL A 239 -28.16 -2.04 2.06
N ALA A 240 -27.65 -3.05 1.38
CA ALA A 240 -27.21 -4.32 1.92
C ALA A 240 -25.82 -4.67 1.40
N LEU A 241 -25.06 -5.42 2.19
CA LEU A 241 -23.75 -5.93 1.83
C LEU A 241 -23.61 -7.35 2.36
N THR A 242 -23.14 -8.26 1.52
CA THR A 242 -22.78 -9.62 1.93
C THR A 242 -21.33 -9.87 1.60
N MET A 243 -20.59 -10.42 2.55
CA MET A 243 -19.17 -10.75 2.40
C MET A 243 -18.87 -12.12 2.99
N TYR A 244 -17.73 -12.70 2.59
CA TYR A 244 -17.32 -14.02 3.03
C TYR A 244 -15.81 -14.09 3.22
N ASN A 245 -15.39 -15.10 3.96
CA ASN A 245 -14.02 -15.60 3.95
C ASN A 245 -14.04 -17.12 4.07
N THR A 246 -12.87 -17.74 4.02
CA THR A 246 -12.72 -19.20 4.03
C THR A 246 -11.69 -19.60 5.07
N ASP A 247 -11.93 -20.68 5.80
CA ASP A 247 -11.01 -21.21 6.81
C ASP A 247 -9.61 -21.44 6.23
N GLU A 248 -9.49 -22.02 5.03
CA GLU A 248 -8.21 -22.23 4.33
C GLU A 248 -7.38 -20.94 4.23
N SER A 249 -8.02 -19.86 3.78
CA SER A 249 -7.37 -18.55 3.65
C SER A 249 -7.00 -17.94 5.00
N ILE A 250 -7.82 -18.14 6.03
CA ILE A 250 -7.53 -17.63 7.39
C ILE A 250 -6.36 -18.41 8.02
N VAL A 251 -6.32 -19.73 7.84
CA VAL A 251 -5.20 -20.59 8.28
C VAL A 251 -3.90 -20.17 7.58
N GLY A 252 -3.94 -19.97 6.25
CA GLY A 252 -2.79 -19.46 5.51
C GLY A 252 -2.31 -18.10 6.01
N PHE A 253 -3.24 -17.20 6.34
CA PHE A 253 -2.94 -15.90 6.93
C PHE A 253 -2.29 -16.01 8.32
N ALA A 254 -2.78 -16.91 9.16
CA ALA A 254 -2.21 -17.20 10.48
C ALA A 254 -0.75 -17.69 10.35
N HIS A 255 -0.51 -18.74 9.57
CA HIS A 255 0.84 -19.26 9.33
C HIS A 255 1.81 -18.20 8.80
N ALA A 256 1.37 -17.38 7.83
CA ALA A 256 2.21 -16.32 7.28
C ALA A 256 2.59 -15.30 8.38
N SER A 257 1.63 -14.92 9.23
CA SER A 257 1.84 -13.94 10.30
C SER A 257 2.78 -14.47 11.39
N PHE A 258 2.60 -15.72 11.83
CA PHE A 258 3.49 -16.35 12.82
C PHE A 258 4.92 -16.53 12.28
N LYS A 259 5.07 -16.95 11.02
CA LYS A 259 6.40 -17.10 10.39
C LYS A 259 7.15 -15.78 10.33
N ILE A 260 6.50 -14.68 9.91
CA ILE A 260 7.13 -13.36 9.86
C ILE A 260 7.47 -12.85 11.28
N ALA A 261 6.60 -13.07 12.26
CA ALA A 261 6.87 -12.70 13.64
C ALA A 261 8.10 -13.44 14.20
N LEU A 262 8.24 -14.74 13.94
CA LEU A 262 9.40 -15.53 14.36
C LEU A 262 10.69 -15.14 13.65
N ASP A 263 10.62 -14.85 12.35
CA ASP A 263 11.75 -14.40 11.54
C ASP A 263 12.28 -13.06 12.05
N ARG A 264 11.37 -12.13 12.36
CA ARG A 264 11.71 -10.79 12.88
C ARG A 264 12.02 -10.75 14.36
N GLY A 265 11.74 -11.82 15.10
CA GLY A 265 11.92 -11.86 16.55
C GLY A 265 10.96 -10.91 17.27
N TYR A 266 9.73 -10.77 16.76
CA TYR A 266 8.71 -9.84 17.26
C TYR A 266 7.48 -10.58 17.78
N PRO A 267 6.79 -10.06 18.82
CA PRO A 267 5.49 -10.58 19.22
C PRO A 267 4.44 -10.32 18.12
N LEU A 268 3.38 -11.13 18.12
CA LEU A 268 2.29 -11.03 17.15
C LEU A 268 0.99 -10.63 17.84
N TYR A 269 0.34 -9.60 17.31
CA TYR A 269 -1.02 -9.23 17.67
C TYR A 269 -1.96 -9.47 16.49
N MET A 270 -3.10 -10.12 16.74
CA MET A 270 -4.18 -10.22 15.77
C MET A 270 -5.41 -9.50 16.32
N SER A 271 -6.01 -8.61 15.53
CA SER A 271 -7.18 -7.85 15.99
C SER A 271 -8.44 -8.12 15.20
N THR A 272 -9.54 -8.23 15.93
CA THR A 272 -10.89 -8.34 15.37
C THR A 272 -11.90 -7.52 16.18
N LYS A 273 -13.18 -7.57 15.81
CA LYS A 273 -14.30 -7.08 16.62
C LYS A 273 -15.26 -8.24 16.94
N ASN A 274 -14.72 -9.35 17.45
CA ASN A 274 -15.49 -10.57 17.73
C ASN A 274 -16.56 -10.44 18.82
N THR A 275 -16.56 -9.37 19.62
CA THR A 275 -17.68 -9.07 20.53
C THR A 275 -18.95 -8.67 19.78
N ILE A 276 -18.81 -8.09 18.58
CA ILE A 276 -19.91 -7.69 17.69
C ILE A 276 -20.14 -8.77 16.63
N LEU A 277 -19.10 -9.11 15.86
CA LEU A 277 -19.16 -10.14 14.82
C LEU A 277 -18.85 -11.52 15.40
N LYS A 278 -19.70 -11.99 16.32
CA LYS A 278 -19.44 -13.18 17.15
C LYS A 278 -19.05 -14.43 16.37
N LYS A 279 -19.74 -14.71 15.25
CA LYS A 279 -19.45 -15.87 14.40
C LYS A 279 -18.29 -15.59 13.43
N TYR A 280 -18.38 -14.50 12.67
CA TYR A 280 -17.41 -14.19 11.61
C TYR A 280 -16.01 -13.88 12.16
N ASP A 281 -15.91 -12.93 13.09
CA ASP A 281 -14.63 -12.54 13.69
C ASP A 281 -14.19 -13.52 14.79
N GLY A 282 -15.14 -14.23 15.40
CA GLY A 282 -14.85 -15.37 16.28
C GLY A 282 -14.04 -16.43 15.53
N ARG A 283 -14.44 -16.78 14.30
CA ARG A 283 -13.71 -17.79 13.50
C ARG A 283 -12.25 -17.41 13.23
N PHE A 284 -11.96 -16.13 12.97
CA PHE A 284 -10.57 -15.66 12.86
C PHE A 284 -9.79 -15.85 14.16
N LYS A 285 -10.38 -15.48 15.30
CA LYS A 285 -9.77 -15.64 16.62
C LYS A 285 -9.46 -17.11 16.91
N ASP A 286 -10.44 -17.98 16.71
CA ASP A 286 -10.33 -19.39 17.02
C ASP A 286 -9.25 -20.06 16.16
N ILE A 287 -9.26 -19.82 14.84
CA ILE A 287 -8.24 -20.37 13.93
C ILE A 287 -6.83 -19.90 14.31
N PHE A 288 -6.64 -18.61 14.61
CA PHE A 288 -5.31 -18.12 15.01
C PHE A 288 -4.85 -18.75 16.32
N GLN A 289 -5.75 -18.94 17.29
CA GLN A 289 -5.42 -19.59 18.57
C GLN A 289 -5.07 -21.06 18.36
N GLU A 290 -5.86 -21.80 17.57
CA GLU A 290 -5.63 -23.20 17.23
C GLU A 290 -4.24 -23.39 16.56
N VAL A 291 -3.94 -22.56 15.56
CA VAL A 291 -2.64 -22.59 14.85
C VAL A 291 -1.49 -22.22 15.78
N TYR A 292 -1.66 -21.23 16.66
CA TYR A 292 -0.63 -20.85 17.63
C TYR A 292 -0.29 -21.99 18.58
N GLU A 293 -1.29 -22.52 19.27
CA GLU A 293 -1.12 -23.57 20.29
C GLU A 293 -0.52 -24.84 19.67
N LYS A 294 -0.98 -25.20 18.47
CA LYS A 294 -0.54 -26.42 17.79
C LYS A 294 0.87 -26.31 17.21
N ASP A 295 1.17 -25.24 16.49
CA ASP A 295 2.32 -25.20 15.58
C ASP A 295 3.41 -24.20 15.99
N TYR A 296 3.12 -23.18 16.82
CA TYR A 296 4.03 -22.04 17.01
C TYR A 296 4.39 -21.71 18.45
N LYS A 297 3.58 -22.10 19.44
CA LYS A 297 3.76 -21.72 20.84
C LYS A 297 5.16 -22.01 21.39
N ALA A 298 5.63 -23.25 21.20
CA ALA A 298 6.97 -23.65 21.66
C ALA A 298 8.09 -22.79 21.04
N ALA A 299 7.99 -22.45 19.75
CA ALA A 299 8.98 -21.62 19.07
C ALA A 299 8.94 -20.15 19.51
N PHE A 300 7.74 -19.64 19.84
CA PHE A 300 7.56 -18.28 20.39
C PHE A 300 8.14 -18.19 21.80
N GLU A 301 7.76 -19.11 22.68
CA GLU A 301 8.22 -19.15 24.08
C GLU A 301 9.74 -19.32 24.17
N ALA A 302 10.34 -20.16 23.31
CA ALA A 302 11.80 -20.32 23.24
C ALA A 302 12.54 -19.01 22.89
N LYS A 303 11.88 -18.06 22.23
CA LYS A 303 12.43 -16.73 21.90
C LYS A 303 11.93 -15.61 22.84
N GLY A 304 11.16 -15.94 23.87
CA GLY A 304 10.53 -14.95 24.75
C GLY A 304 9.48 -14.08 24.04
N LEU A 305 8.88 -14.58 22.96
CA LEU A 305 7.84 -13.91 22.19
C LEU A 305 6.46 -14.45 22.61
N TRP A 306 5.42 -13.69 22.28
CA TRP A 306 4.03 -14.08 22.54
C TRP A 306 3.13 -13.76 21.36
N TYR A 307 1.97 -14.42 21.36
CA TYR A 307 0.84 -14.10 20.51
C TYR A 307 -0.34 -13.65 21.38
N GLU A 308 -1.03 -12.61 20.95
CA GLU A 308 -2.24 -12.13 21.63
C GLU A 308 -3.32 -11.72 20.63
N HIS A 309 -4.56 -12.15 20.89
CA HIS A 309 -5.74 -11.59 20.25
C HIS A 309 -6.22 -10.36 21.03
N ARG A 310 -6.50 -9.26 20.32
CA ARG A 310 -7.07 -8.04 20.91
C ARG A 310 -8.28 -7.54 20.13
N LEU A 311 -9.16 -6.81 20.81
CA LEU A 311 -10.16 -6.04 20.11
C LEU A 311 -9.49 -4.87 19.36
N ILE A 312 -9.95 -4.60 18.14
CA ILE A 312 -9.30 -3.62 17.26
C ILE A 312 -9.19 -2.21 17.87
N ASP A 313 -10.20 -1.78 18.61
CA ASP A 313 -10.22 -0.50 19.32
C ASP A 313 -9.17 -0.42 20.43
N ASP A 314 -9.05 -1.46 21.26
CA ASP A 314 -7.99 -1.53 22.27
C ASP A 314 -6.60 -1.61 21.62
N MET A 315 -6.46 -2.39 20.56
CA MET A 315 -5.19 -2.56 19.87
C MET A 315 -4.68 -1.26 19.24
N VAL A 316 -5.57 -0.46 18.64
CA VAL A 316 -5.18 0.85 18.09
C VAL A 316 -4.75 1.80 19.22
N ALA A 317 -5.44 1.79 20.37
CA ALA A 317 -5.03 2.57 21.53
C ALA A 317 -3.66 2.13 22.08
N GLN A 318 -3.41 0.82 22.17
CA GLN A 318 -2.13 0.27 22.58
C GLN A 318 -1.02 0.59 21.57
N MET A 319 -1.32 0.54 20.28
CA MET A 319 -0.37 0.86 19.21
C MET A 319 0.19 2.27 19.37
N ILE A 320 -0.65 3.28 19.63
CA ILE A 320 -0.21 4.66 19.88
C ILE A 320 0.73 4.78 21.08
N LYS A 321 0.44 4.04 22.16
CA LYS A 321 1.22 4.09 23.41
C LYS A 321 2.49 3.24 23.36
N SER A 322 2.61 2.34 22.40
CA SER A 322 3.74 1.42 22.28
C SER A 322 5.02 2.11 21.80
N THR A 323 6.14 1.40 21.91
CA THR A 323 7.41 1.78 21.26
C THR A 323 7.60 1.15 19.88
N GLY A 324 6.57 0.47 19.36
CA GLY A 324 6.64 -0.37 18.16
C GLY A 324 7.29 -1.73 18.42
N GLY A 325 7.78 -2.39 17.36
CA GLY A 325 8.53 -3.65 17.47
C GLY A 325 7.65 -4.89 17.59
N PHE A 326 6.55 -4.93 16.86
CA PHE A 326 5.63 -6.06 16.81
C PHE A 326 5.05 -6.24 15.41
N VAL A 327 4.53 -7.44 15.15
CA VAL A 327 3.72 -7.73 13.96
C VAL A 327 2.25 -7.58 14.32
N MET A 328 1.49 -6.93 13.44
CA MET A 328 0.07 -6.71 13.58
C MET A 328 -0.68 -7.36 12.42
N ALA A 329 -1.36 -8.46 12.69
CA ALA A 329 -2.23 -9.16 11.76
C ALA A 329 -3.60 -8.47 11.69
N LEU A 330 -3.93 -7.90 10.54
CA LEU A 330 -5.18 -7.18 10.27
C LEU A 330 -6.02 -7.87 9.20
N LYS A 331 -7.32 -7.95 9.47
CA LYS A 331 -8.36 -8.36 8.51
C LYS A 331 -8.43 -7.43 7.30
N ASN A 332 -9.09 -7.91 6.26
CA ASN A 332 -9.19 -7.21 5.01
C ASN A 332 -10.34 -6.16 5.02
N CYS A 333 -10.10 -4.98 5.59
CA CYS A 333 -11.04 -3.85 5.52
C CYS A 333 -10.53 -2.72 4.60
N LYS A 334 -11.42 -1.77 4.25
CA LYS A 334 -11.19 -0.67 3.28
C LYS A 334 -9.75 -0.13 3.25
N LYS A 335 -9.20 0.07 2.04
CA LYS A 335 -7.79 0.38 1.69
C LYS A 335 -7.13 1.51 2.51
N ARG A 336 -7.90 2.41 3.11
CA ARG A 336 -7.40 3.64 3.75
C ARG A 336 -6.90 3.40 5.17
N THR A 337 -7.42 2.40 5.87
CA THR A 337 -6.93 2.02 7.21
C THR A 337 -5.51 1.46 7.11
N ALA A 338 -5.27 0.39 6.34
CA ALA A 338 -4.00 -0.34 6.36
C ALA A 338 -2.80 0.25 5.57
N LYS A 339 -2.86 1.49 5.06
CA LYS A 339 -1.81 2.05 4.18
C LYS A 339 -0.70 2.82 4.88
N LEU A 340 -0.96 3.36 6.06
CA LEU A 340 -0.01 4.13 6.86
C LEU A 340 -0.42 3.93 8.31
N PRO A 341 0.50 3.66 9.26
CA PRO A 341 0.17 3.68 10.68
C PRO A 341 -0.50 5.00 11.09
N ALA A 342 -0.07 6.11 10.48
CA ALA A 342 -0.69 7.43 10.62
C ALA A 342 -2.12 7.53 10.04
N THR A 343 -2.43 6.84 8.94
CA THR A 343 -3.76 6.87 8.29
C THR A 343 -4.71 5.79 8.83
N MET A 344 -4.19 4.73 9.46
CA MET A 344 -4.96 3.81 10.31
C MET A 344 -5.70 4.60 11.40
N ILE A 345 -4.99 5.51 12.06
CA ILE A 345 -5.53 6.29 13.19
C ILE A 345 -6.70 7.17 12.72
N LEU A 346 -6.57 7.85 11.58
CA LEU A 346 -7.58 8.80 11.11
C LEU A 346 -8.82 8.15 10.50
N THR A 347 -8.71 6.92 9.99
CA THR A 347 -9.85 6.22 9.32
C THR A 347 -10.56 5.21 10.23
N MET A 348 -10.09 4.99 11.47
CA MET A 348 -10.75 4.07 12.43
C MET A 348 -11.43 4.80 13.61
N LEU A 349 -11.20 6.11 13.75
CA LEU A 349 -11.88 6.99 14.72
C LEU A 349 -13.12 7.70 14.13
N LEU A 350 -13.41 7.48 12.85
CA LEU A 350 -14.59 7.91 12.10
C LEU A 350 -15.19 6.69 11.42
#